data_AF-A0A1J3JRX4-F1
#
_entry.id   AF-A0A1J3JRX4-F1
#
_cell.length_a   1.000
_cell.length_b   1.000
_cell.length_c   1.000
_cell.angle_alpha   90.00
_cell.angle_beta   90.00
_cell.angle_gamma   90.00
#
_symmetry.space_group_name_H-M   'P 1'
#
loop_
_entity.id
_entity.type
_entity.pdbx_description
1 polymer ?
#
loop_
_entity_poly.entity_id
_entity_poly.type
_entity_poly.pdbx_seq_one_letter_code
_entity_poly.pdbx_strand_id
1 'polypeptide(L)'
;MVQSQSLSTLTICGSVQVYSSWRNRLNSGKSSGLISDRCVSCQFLRRSSSSSSSLSSHWKPLKQRNLLKVEARWPFQESDQGLDASSERSESANEDILIFFFQLDLATRVQYALNVEQYDVAQQLREKLNEVEDEAIKLQEGKRGSSSKSEAQDKGISIIRLRADLQNAIDGEDYGLAAKLRDQISKLEAESLAVSAKALAFENAEYAFRLGQKLRHKTFGYRAVVCGMDPVCCESSSWMEAAEIEKLPRGSNQPFYQVLVDVRTHPNLLVAYVPEDNLLAPEKPDKERFDHPYISFLFYGADTAGDFIPIQQLREKYNKPRHEVPFDPQDED
;
A
#
# COMPACT_ATOMS: atom_id res chain seq x y z
N MET A 1 4.48 14.86 71.08
CA MET A 1 3.80 13.59 70.78
C MET A 1 3.21 13.75 69.37
N VAL A 2 3.67 13.09 68.30
CA VAL A 2 4.30 11.75 68.12
C VAL A 2 3.29 10.68 68.58
N GLN A 3 2.73 9.79 67.75
CA GLN A 3 3.10 9.13 66.47
C GLN A 3 1.96 9.26 65.41
N SER A 4 2.05 9.13 64.08
CA SER A 4 2.94 8.48 63.07
C SER A 4 2.60 7.03 62.63
N GLN A 5 1.84 6.92 61.52
CA GLN A 5 1.74 5.82 60.52
C GLN A 5 0.88 6.38 59.35
N SER A 6 1.15 6.30 58.03
CA SER A 6 1.86 5.36 57.13
C SER A 6 1.07 4.08 56.85
N LEU A 7 0.73 3.69 55.60
CA LEU A 7 1.06 4.19 54.24
C LEU A 7 -0.24 4.57 53.47
N SER A 8 -0.36 4.80 52.15
CA SER A 8 0.51 4.57 50.98
C SER A 8 0.21 5.48 49.77
N THR A 9 1.00 5.34 48.70
CA THR A 9 0.84 5.94 47.36
C THR A 9 1.04 4.86 46.29
N LEU A 10 0.28 4.92 45.17
CA LEU A 10 0.52 4.09 43.99
C LEU A 10 0.84 4.97 42.77
N THR A 11 2.13 5.25 42.59
CA THR A 11 2.66 5.80 41.35
C THR A 11 2.90 4.66 40.36
N ILE A 12 2.04 4.50 39.35
CA ILE A 12 2.34 3.63 38.20
C ILE A 12 3.03 4.47 37.14
N CYS A 13 4.35 4.35 37.07
CA CYS A 13 5.15 4.89 35.98
C CYS A 13 5.17 3.87 34.82
N GLY A 14 4.73 4.29 33.63
CA GLY A 14 4.70 3.47 32.42
C GLY A 14 5.33 4.21 31.25
N SER A 15 6.66 4.16 31.15
CA SER A 15 7.41 4.90 30.13
C SER A 15 7.34 4.23 28.75
N VAL A 16 6.91 5.04 27.77
CA VAL A 16 6.89 4.83 26.32
C VAL A 16 8.04 3.97 25.75
N GLN A 17 7.71 3.06 24.83
CA GLN A 17 8.61 2.67 23.72
C GLN A 17 7.92 2.90 22.37
N VAL A 18 8.23 4.02 21.72
CA VAL A 18 7.92 4.28 20.30
C VAL A 18 9.11 3.79 19.47
N TYR A 19 8.86 2.85 18.55
CA TYR A 19 9.88 2.36 17.62
C TYR A 19 9.94 3.23 16.36
N SER A 20 10.47 4.45 16.49
CA SER A 20 10.82 5.29 15.35
C SER A 20 12.17 4.86 14.76
N SER A 21 12.18 4.16 13.63
CA SER A 21 13.40 3.74 12.92
C SER A 21 13.45 4.18 11.45
N TRP A 22 13.01 5.42 11.18
CA TRP A 22 13.43 6.11 9.96
C TRP A 22 14.93 6.42 10.06
N ARG A 23 15.76 5.74 9.26
CA ARG A 23 17.21 5.96 9.22
C ARG A 23 17.72 6.00 7.80
N ASN A 24 17.92 7.22 7.30
CA ASN A 24 18.56 7.49 6.02
C ASN A 24 19.89 6.71 5.89
N ARG A 25 20.12 6.11 4.71
CA ARG A 25 21.44 5.60 4.30
C ARG A 25 21.71 5.97 2.84
N LEU A 26 22.18 7.19 2.65
CA LEU A 26 22.85 7.58 1.40
C LEU A 26 24.28 7.01 1.40
N ASN A 27 24.76 6.59 0.23
CA ASN A 27 26.16 6.38 -0.16
C ASN A 27 27.14 5.67 0.81
N SER A 28 27.60 4.48 0.41
CA SER A 28 28.92 3.96 0.80
C SER A 28 29.74 3.63 -0.45
N GLY A 29 30.77 4.42 -0.73
CA GLY A 29 31.68 4.22 -1.87
C GLY A 29 32.64 3.05 -1.71
N LYS A 30 33.33 2.71 -2.81
CA LYS A 30 34.32 1.62 -2.87
C LYS A 30 35.59 1.97 -2.10
N SER A 31 36.12 1.04 -1.30
CA SER A 31 37.55 0.97 -0.97
C SER A 31 37.97 -0.47 -0.65
N SER A 32 39.12 -0.88 -1.19
CA SER A 32 39.73 -2.20 -0.98
C SER A 32 40.80 -2.16 0.13
N GLY A 33 40.98 -3.29 0.83
CA GLY A 33 42.04 -3.47 1.82
C GLY A 33 42.21 -4.95 2.20
N LEU A 34 43.46 -5.39 2.35
CA LEU A 34 43.87 -6.76 2.71
C LEU A 34 44.76 -6.71 3.97
N ILE A 35 45.19 -7.89 4.46
CA ILE A 35 46.27 -8.11 5.45
C ILE A 35 45.87 -7.81 6.92
N SER A 36 46.37 -8.47 7.98
CA SER A 36 46.60 -9.93 8.25
C SER A 36 46.87 -10.14 9.77
N ASP A 37 47.07 -11.40 10.16
CA ASP A 37 47.88 -11.88 11.31
C ASP A 37 47.50 -11.68 12.81
N ARG A 38 47.27 -12.84 13.45
CA ARG A 38 47.91 -13.35 14.68
C ARG A 38 47.87 -12.54 16.00
N CYS A 39 46.91 -12.93 16.85
CA CYS A 39 47.12 -13.72 18.08
C CYS A 39 48.47 -13.62 18.83
N VAL A 40 48.42 -13.33 20.15
CA VAL A 40 49.21 -14.06 21.17
C VAL A 40 48.48 -14.11 22.53
N SER A 41 48.78 -15.18 23.27
CA SER A 41 48.30 -15.61 24.60
C SER A 41 48.30 -14.56 25.73
N CYS A 42 47.42 -14.75 26.72
CA CYS A 42 47.89 -15.01 28.10
C CYS A 42 46.87 -15.80 28.95
N GLN A 43 47.35 -16.72 29.80
CA GLN A 43 46.56 -17.59 30.68
C GLN A 43 46.94 -17.32 32.15
N PHE A 44 45.99 -17.33 33.10
CA PHE A 44 46.19 -17.58 34.55
C PHE A 44 44.78 -17.63 35.22
N LEU A 45 44.42 -18.48 36.19
CA LEU A 45 44.97 -19.75 36.70
C LEU A 45 43.80 -20.59 37.30
N ARG A 46 43.95 -21.91 37.47
CA ARG A 46 43.00 -22.79 38.19
C ARG A 46 43.15 -22.69 39.71
N ARG A 47 42.07 -22.97 40.44
CA ARG A 47 42.15 -23.87 41.62
C ARG A 47 40.84 -24.64 41.84
N SER A 48 40.92 -25.77 42.55
CA SER A 48 39.87 -26.79 42.57
C SER A 48 39.98 -27.74 43.77
N SER A 49 38.86 -27.98 44.46
CA SER A 49 38.61 -29.12 45.36
C SER A 49 37.13 -29.08 45.77
N SER A 50 36.23 -30.07 45.63
CA SER A 50 36.26 -31.55 45.58
C SER A 50 35.75 -32.20 46.87
N SER A 51 34.50 -32.66 46.86
CA SER A 51 34.01 -33.78 47.68
C SER A 51 32.75 -34.36 47.00
N SER A 52 32.36 -35.58 47.37
CA SER A 52 31.46 -36.41 46.57
C SER A 52 30.34 -37.05 47.38
N SER A 53 29.20 -37.28 46.73
CA SER A 53 28.38 -38.48 46.97
C SER A 53 27.62 -38.83 45.69
N SER A 54 27.37 -40.12 45.47
CA SER A 54 26.69 -40.65 44.31
C SER A 54 25.41 -41.37 44.72
N LEU A 55 24.38 -41.29 43.87
CA LEU A 55 23.28 -42.24 43.88
C LEU A 55 22.99 -42.69 42.46
N SER A 56 22.92 -44.00 42.28
CA SER A 56 22.70 -44.64 40.99
C SER A 56 21.21 -44.66 40.65
N SER A 57 20.87 -44.34 39.40
CA SER A 57 19.65 -44.84 38.76
C SER A 57 20.00 -45.32 37.35
N HIS A 58 19.39 -46.44 36.94
CA HIS A 58 20.04 -47.38 36.02
C HIS A 58 19.20 -47.59 34.75
N TRP A 59 19.52 -46.84 33.69
CA TRP A 59 18.86 -46.94 32.39
C TRP A 59 19.83 -47.50 31.34
N LYS A 60 19.36 -48.45 30.52
CA LYS A 60 20.19 -49.21 29.56
C LYS A 60 20.22 -48.54 28.19
N PRO A 61 21.37 -48.45 27.49
CA PRO A 61 21.40 -48.02 26.10
C PRO A 61 20.85 -49.13 25.19
N LEU A 62 19.97 -48.77 24.26
CA LEU A 62 19.51 -49.66 23.19
C LEU A 62 20.22 -49.32 21.87
N LYS A 63 20.45 -50.35 21.04
CA LYS A 63 21.39 -50.30 19.91
C LYS A 63 20.90 -49.42 18.75
N GLN A 64 21.90 -48.97 17.99
CA GLN A 64 21.81 -48.34 16.66
C GLN A 64 20.64 -48.85 15.80
N ARG A 65 19.97 -47.90 15.13
CA ARG A 65 19.37 -48.13 13.81
C ARG A 65 19.74 -46.99 12.87
N ASN A 66 20.36 -47.38 11.76
CA ASN A 66 20.48 -46.73 10.45
C ASN A 66 20.50 -45.19 10.40
N LEU A 67 21.68 -44.64 10.11
CA LEU A 67 21.81 -43.30 9.51
C LEU A 67 21.22 -43.30 8.09
N LEU A 68 19.93 -43.02 7.96
CA LEU A 68 19.40 -42.53 6.69
C LEU A 68 19.94 -41.12 6.46
N LYS A 69 20.77 -40.97 5.43
CA LYS A 69 21.29 -39.68 4.98
C LYS A 69 20.13 -38.86 4.39
N VAL A 70 19.44 -38.11 5.24
CA VAL A 70 18.49 -37.08 4.79
C VAL A 70 19.33 -35.96 4.16
N GLU A 71 19.50 -36.03 2.84
CA GLU A 71 19.88 -34.85 2.08
C GLU A 71 18.74 -33.84 2.18
N ALA A 72 18.97 -32.76 2.93
CA ALA A 72 18.13 -31.58 2.93
C ALA A 72 18.26 -30.89 1.57
N ARG A 73 17.62 -31.48 0.55
CA ARG A 73 17.54 -30.96 -0.80
C ARG A 73 16.57 -29.78 -0.78
N TRP A 74 17.12 -28.60 -0.46
CA TRP A 74 16.41 -27.33 -0.53
C TRP A 74 15.68 -27.26 -1.88
N PRO A 75 14.36 -27.01 -1.90
CA PRO A 75 13.61 -26.87 -3.14
C PRO A 75 13.83 -25.48 -3.75
N PHE A 76 15.10 -25.13 -3.99
CA PHE A 76 15.45 -24.23 -5.10
C PHE A 76 15.27 -25.02 -6.39
N GLN A 77 14.00 -25.22 -6.74
CA GLN A 77 13.60 -25.66 -8.05
C GLN A 77 13.73 -24.45 -8.97
N GLU A 78 14.66 -24.51 -9.91
CA GLU A 78 14.66 -23.61 -11.05
C GLU A 78 13.38 -23.88 -11.86
N SER A 79 12.43 -22.96 -11.80
CA SER A 79 11.17 -23.03 -12.54
C SER A 79 10.82 -21.66 -13.10
N ASP A 80 11.02 -21.55 -14.42
CA ASP A 80 10.53 -20.53 -15.35
C ASP A 80 10.88 -19.05 -15.13
N GLN A 81 11.19 -18.39 -16.24
CA GLN A 81 11.15 -16.92 -16.38
C GLN A 81 9.69 -16.45 -16.55
N GLY A 82 8.79 -16.97 -15.73
CA GLY A 82 7.42 -16.49 -15.62
C GLY A 82 7.38 -15.22 -14.79
N LEU A 83 6.39 -14.36 -15.05
CA LEU A 83 6.04 -13.31 -14.09
C LEU A 83 5.51 -13.99 -12.82
N ASP A 84 6.05 -13.61 -11.66
CA ASP A 84 5.47 -13.99 -10.37
C ASP A 84 4.41 -12.95 -9.97
N ALA A 85 3.36 -13.37 -9.26
CA ALA A 85 2.31 -12.48 -8.78
C ALA A 85 2.86 -11.36 -7.85
N SER A 86 4.05 -11.55 -7.28
CA SER A 86 4.78 -10.51 -6.55
C SER A 86 5.14 -9.26 -7.38
N SER A 87 5.11 -9.30 -8.72
CA SER A 87 5.32 -8.07 -9.53
C SER A 87 4.12 -7.10 -9.43
N GLU A 88 2.91 -7.61 -9.23
CA GLU A 88 1.69 -6.81 -9.04
C GLU A 88 1.62 -6.18 -7.63
N ARG A 89 2.61 -6.43 -6.77
CA ARG A 89 2.73 -5.80 -5.45
C ARG A 89 3.15 -4.33 -5.59
N SER A 90 2.17 -3.42 -5.54
CA SER A 90 2.41 -2.00 -5.32
C SER A 90 2.67 -1.70 -3.83
N GLU A 91 3.75 -1.00 -3.54
CA GLU A 91 3.97 -0.47 -2.18
C GLU A 91 3.08 0.76 -1.92
N SER A 92 2.83 1.59 -2.93
CA SER A 92 2.09 2.84 -2.76
C SER A 92 0.57 2.66 -2.59
N ALA A 93 -0.03 1.61 -3.17
CA ALA A 93 -1.41 1.22 -2.91
C ALA A 93 -1.57 0.61 -1.50
N ASN A 94 -0.56 -0.09 -1.01
CA ASN A 94 -0.52 -0.56 0.37
C ASN A 94 -0.38 0.63 1.35
N GLU A 95 0.39 1.66 1.01
CA GLU A 95 0.42 2.93 1.76
C GLU A 95 -0.95 3.63 1.75
N ASP A 96 -1.66 3.72 0.62
CA ASP A 96 -3.00 4.34 0.53
C ASP A 96 -4.05 3.64 1.41
N ILE A 97 -3.90 2.33 1.64
CA ILE A 97 -4.73 1.53 2.55
C ILE A 97 -4.32 1.78 4.01
N LEU A 98 -3.02 1.85 4.31
CA LEU A 98 -2.52 2.14 5.66
C LEU A 98 -2.89 3.56 6.12
N ILE A 99 -2.73 4.57 5.26
CA ILE A 99 -3.14 5.96 5.53
C ILE A 99 -4.65 6.02 5.84
N PHE A 100 -5.47 5.32 5.05
CA PHE A 100 -6.91 5.22 5.30
C PHE A 100 -7.24 4.55 6.64
N PHE A 101 -6.48 3.53 7.07
CA PHE A 101 -6.63 2.98 8.42
C PHE A 101 -6.24 3.95 9.54
N PHE A 102 -5.18 4.76 9.35
CA PHE A 102 -4.84 5.80 10.33
C PHE A 102 -5.92 6.89 10.42
N GLN A 103 -6.53 7.29 9.30
CA GLN A 103 -7.67 8.22 9.29
C GLN A 103 -8.88 7.63 10.05
N LEU A 104 -9.23 6.36 9.85
CA LEU A 104 -10.30 5.68 10.57
C LEU A 104 -10.03 5.54 12.08
N ASP A 105 -8.80 5.18 12.46
CA ASP A 105 -8.37 5.06 13.86
C ASP A 105 -8.38 6.42 14.57
N LEU A 106 -7.90 7.49 13.93
CA LEU A 106 -8.00 8.85 14.48
C LEU A 106 -9.45 9.31 14.59
N ALA A 107 -10.28 9.13 13.56
CA ALA A 107 -11.69 9.54 13.58
C ALA A 107 -12.50 8.82 14.68
N THR A 108 -12.30 7.52 14.86
CA THR A 108 -12.95 6.75 15.92
C THR A 108 -12.47 7.16 17.32
N ARG A 109 -11.18 7.48 17.49
CA ARG A 109 -10.63 8.03 18.74
C ARG A 109 -11.16 9.43 19.04
N VAL A 110 -11.32 10.30 18.04
CA VAL A 110 -11.99 11.62 18.18
C VAL A 110 -13.42 11.42 18.68
N GLN A 111 -14.20 10.54 18.05
CA GLN A 111 -15.57 10.28 18.48
C GLN A 111 -15.63 9.70 19.90
N TYR A 112 -14.72 8.79 20.27
CA TYR A 112 -14.63 8.27 21.63
C TYR A 112 -14.29 9.38 22.65
N ALA A 113 -13.31 10.24 22.37
CA ALA A 113 -12.93 11.35 23.25
C ALA A 113 -14.09 12.35 23.45
N LEU A 114 -14.87 12.63 22.40
CA LEU A 114 -16.07 13.46 22.48
C LEU A 114 -17.18 12.79 23.32
N ASN A 115 -17.38 11.48 23.17
CA ASN A 115 -18.35 10.70 23.97
C ASN A 115 -17.98 10.61 25.46
N VAL A 116 -16.72 10.89 25.82
CA VAL A 116 -16.19 10.91 27.20
C VAL A 116 -15.90 12.36 27.66
N GLU A 117 -16.39 13.36 26.92
CA GLU A 117 -16.27 14.80 27.21
C GLU A 117 -14.81 15.32 27.33
N GLN A 118 -13.84 14.58 26.78
CA GLN A 118 -12.42 14.96 26.78
C GLN A 118 -12.07 15.86 25.59
N TYR A 119 -12.65 17.07 25.59
CA TYR A 119 -12.57 18.00 24.46
C TYR A 119 -11.12 18.40 24.08
N ASP A 120 -10.23 18.60 25.05
CA ASP A 120 -8.80 18.92 24.78
C ASP A 120 -8.10 17.80 24.00
N VAL A 121 -8.39 16.54 24.35
CA VAL A 121 -7.84 15.35 23.67
C VAL A 121 -8.48 15.19 22.29
N ALA A 122 -9.79 15.43 22.18
CA ALA A 122 -10.49 15.42 20.90
C ALA A 122 -9.96 16.50 19.94
N GLN A 123 -9.56 17.67 20.43
CA GLN A 123 -8.91 18.71 19.63
C GLN A 123 -7.53 18.26 19.14
N GLN A 124 -6.66 17.78 20.03
CA GLN A 124 -5.32 17.28 19.64
C GLN A 124 -5.37 16.11 18.63
N LEU A 125 -6.41 15.28 18.70
CA LEU A 125 -6.64 14.21 17.72
C LEU A 125 -7.17 14.72 16.38
N ARG A 126 -8.00 15.78 16.37
CA ARG A 126 -8.44 16.48 15.15
C ARG A 126 -7.29 17.19 14.46
N GLU A 127 -6.43 17.88 15.21
CA GLU A 127 -5.24 18.57 14.67
C GLU A 127 -4.32 17.57 13.93
N LYS A 128 -4.11 16.38 14.49
CA LYS A 128 -3.35 15.29 13.85
C LYS A 128 -4.08 14.62 12.69
N LEU A 129 -5.41 14.54 12.74
CA LEU A 129 -6.22 14.03 11.63
C LEU A 129 -6.10 14.97 10.42
N ASN A 130 -6.19 16.28 10.64
CA ASN A 130 -5.95 17.29 9.60
C ASN A 130 -4.52 17.22 9.05
N GLU A 131 -3.50 17.04 9.90
CA GLU A 131 -2.10 16.87 9.48
C GLU A 131 -1.92 15.64 8.57
N VAL A 132 -2.53 14.51 8.92
CA VAL A 132 -2.52 13.27 8.11
C VAL A 132 -3.33 13.42 6.82
N GLU A 133 -4.44 14.16 6.81
CA GLU A 133 -5.20 14.49 5.60
C GLU A 133 -4.40 15.40 4.66
N ASP A 134 -3.75 16.44 5.20
CA ASP A 134 -2.84 17.32 4.46
C ASP A 134 -1.64 16.57 3.85
N GLU A 135 -1.08 15.58 4.55
CA GLU A 135 -0.03 14.71 3.99
C GLU A 135 -0.57 13.73 2.95
N ALA A 136 -1.74 13.12 3.18
CA ALA A 136 -2.38 12.23 2.22
C ALA A 136 -2.72 12.96 0.90
N ILE A 137 -3.19 14.21 0.97
CA ILE A 137 -3.44 15.05 -0.20
C ILE A 137 -2.14 15.31 -0.97
N LYS A 138 -1.05 15.71 -0.30
CA LYS A 138 0.26 15.94 -0.96
C LYS A 138 0.79 14.68 -1.66
N LEU A 139 0.66 13.51 -1.03
CA LEU A 139 1.03 12.22 -1.63
C LEU A 139 0.15 11.89 -2.84
N GLN A 140 -1.17 12.11 -2.73
CA GLN A 140 -2.11 11.86 -3.83
C GLN A 140 -1.90 12.82 -5.02
N GLU A 141 -1.60 14.10 -4.78
CA GLU A 141 -1.22 15.05 -5.83
C GLU A 141 0.13 14.68 -6.48
N GLY A 142 1.10 14.19 -5.69
CA GLY A 142 2.36 13.65 -6.21
C GLY A 142 2.15 12.47 -7.18
N LYS A 143 1.27 11.52 -6.84
CA LYS A 143 0.90 10.39 -7.70
C LYS A 143 0.08 10.81 -8.93
N ARG A 144 -0.94 11.65 -8.72
CA ARG A 144 -1.92 12.03 -9.76
C ARG A 144 -1.36 13.05 -10.76
N GLY A 145 -0.35 13.80 -10.35
CA GLY A 145 -0.04 15.13 -10.89
C GLY A 145 -0.89 16.18 -10.16
N SER A 146 -0.31 17.35 -9.93
CA SER A 146 -1.00 18.52 -9.35
C SER A 146 -2.34 18.72 -10.05
N SER A 147 -3.43 18.86 -9.28
CA SER A 147 -4.83 18.89 -9.75
C SER A 147 -4.96 19.20 -11.24
N SER A 148 -5.16 18.16 -12.06
CA SER A 148 -5.07 18.24 -13.54
C SER A 148 -6.00 19.28 -14.16
N LYS A 149 -7.07 19.65 -13.43
CA LYS A 149 -7.97 20.75 -13.76
C LYS A 149 -7.32 22.14 -13.64
N SER A 150 -6.52 22.38 -12.59
CA SER A 150 -5.69 23.59 -12.47
C SER A 150 -4.55 23.56 -13.48
N GLU A 151 -3.81 22.45 -13.57
CA GLU A 151 -2.64 22.36 -14.46
C GLU A 151 -3.02 22.60 -15.94
N ALA A 152 -4.18 22.08 -16.39
CA ALA A 152 -4.72 22.38 -17.71
C ALA A 152 -5.18 23.86 -17.87
N GLN A 153 -5.70 24.48 -16.81
CA GLN A 153 -6.07 25.90 -16.82
C GLN A 153 -4.82 26.80 -16.88
N ASP A 154 -3.78 26.50 -16.09
CA ASP A 154 -2.50 27.22 -16.09
C ASP A 154 -1.76 27.07 -17.43
N LYS A 155 -1.79 25.87 -18.03
CA LYS A 155 -1.32 25.64 -19.40
C LYS A 155 -2.15 26.44 -20.42
N GLY A 156 -3.48 26.45 -20.31
CA GLY A 156 -4.35 27.29 -21.13
C GLY A 156 -4.03 28.80 -21.03
N ILE A 157 -3.80 29.31 -19.82
CA ILE A 157 -3.43 30.71 -19.57
C ILE A 157 -2.07 31.05 -20.18
N SER A 158 -1.08 30.17 -20.08
CA SER A 158 0.24 30.38 -20.70
C SER A 158 0.19 30.31 -22.23
N ILE A 159 -0.62 29.42 -22.82
CA ILE A 159 -0.88 29.39 -24.28
C ILE A 159 -1.50 30.72 -24.75
N ILE A 160 -2.46 31.28 -24.00
CA ILE A 160 -3.08 32.58 -24.33
C ILE A 160 -2.05 33.72 -24.32
N ARG A 161 -1.14 33.75 -23.32
CA ARG A 161 -0.05 34.74 -23.26
C ARG A 161 0.89 34.61 -24.46
N LEU A 162 1.40 33.41 -24.72
CA LEU A 162 2.31 33.15 -25.84
C LEU A 162 1.68 33.46 -27.21
N ARG A 163 0.36 33.29 -27.37
CA ARG A 163 -0.36 33.69 -28.59
C ARG A 163 -0.41 35.22 -28.76
N ALA A 164 -0.52 35.98 -27.66
CA ALA A 164 -0.41 37.44 -27.70
C ALA A 164 1.03 37.89 -28.00
N ASP A 165 2.03 37.27 -27.37
CA ASP A 165 3.45 37.52 -27.65
C ASP A 165 3.82 37.19 -29.10
N LEU A 166 3.23 36.12 -29.67
CA LEU A 166 3.39 35.74 -31.07
C LEU A 166 2.78 36.80 -32.01
N GLN A 167 1.62 37.36 -31.68
CA GLN A 167 1.04 38.45 -32.45
C GLN A 167 1.93 39.70 -32.40
N ASN A 168 2.40 40.09 -31.21
CA ASN A 168 3.34 41.20 -31.03
C ASN A 168 4.64 40.99 -31.83
N ALA A 169 5.15 39.76 -31.91
CA ALA A 169 6.34 39.42 -32.70
C ALA A 169 6.09 39.47 -34.21
N ILE A 170 4.87 39.16 -34.68
CA ILE A 170 4.49 39.34 -36.09
C ILE A 170 4.34 40.83 -36.43
N ASP A 171 3.67 41.59 -35.57
CA ASP A 171 3.45 43.03 -35.74
C ASP A 171 4.76 43.85 -35.67
N GLY A 172 5.78 43.31 -34.99
CA GLY A 172 7.15 43.82 -34.95
C GLY A 172 8.09 43.26 -36.03
N GLU A 173 7.59 42.50 -37.01
CA GLU A 173 8.35 41.82 -38.09
C GLU A 173 9.44 40.82 -37.61
N ASP A 174 9.38 40.38 -36.35
CA ASP A 174 10.40 39.60 -35.66
C ASP A 174 10.18 38.07 -35.84
N TYR A 175 10.11 37.63 -37.10
CA TYR A 175 9.73 36.26 -37.50
C TYR A 175 10.55 35.15 -36.82
N GLY A 176 11.80 35.43 -36.45
CA GLY A 176 12.69 34.50 -35.74
C GLY A 176 12.31 34.27 -34.26
N LEU A 177 11.52 35.16 -33.66
CA LEU A 177 10.87 34.96 -32.37
C LEU A 177 9.48 34.30 -32.55
N ALA A 178 8.70 34.75 -33.53
CA ALA A 178 7.38 34.18 -33.83
C ALA A 178 7.44 32.66 -34.11
N ALA A 179 8.49 32.18 -34.80
CA ALA A 179 8.73 30.75 -35.01
C ALA A 179 8.90 29.98 -33.68
N LYS A 180 9.76 30.48 -32.77
CA LYS A 180 10.00 29.84 -31.46
C LYS A 180 8.75 29.83 -30.60
N LEU A 181 7.99 30.93 -30.60
CA LEU A 181 6.72 31.04 -29.88
C LEU A 181 5.70 30.04 -30.43
N ARG A 182 5.65 29.84 -31.76
CA ARG A 182 4.80 28.81 -32.40
C ARG A 182 5.19 27.40 -31.96
N ASP A 183 6.48 27.09 -31.88
CA ASP A 183 6.96 25.77 -31.42
C ASP A 183 6.62 25.54 -29.94
N GLN A 184 6.78 26.57 -29.10
CA GLN A 184 6.40 26.54 -27.68
C GLN A 184 4.89 26.38 -27.48
N ILE A 185 4.07 27.09 -28.25
CA ILE A 185 2.61 26.93 -28.27
C ILE A 185 2.24 25.50 -28.67
N SER A 186 2.82 24.98 -29.76
CA SER A 186 2.53 23.62 -30.25
C SER A 186 2.87 22.54 -29.21
N LYS A 187 3.98 22.72 -28.48
CA LYS A 187 4.36 21.86 -27.35
C LYS A 187 3.37 21.96 -26.19
N LEU A 188 3.04 23.17 -25.74
CA LEU A 188 2.12 23.39 -24.61
C LEU A 188 0.69 22.97 -24.94
N GLU A 189 0.25 23.09 -26.19
CA GLU A 189 -1.03 22.56 -26.65
C GLU A 189 -1.08 21.03 -26.58
N ALA A 190 -0.01 20.34 -27.00
CA ALA A 190 0.09 18.88 -26.84
C ALA A 190 0.09 18.46 -25.35
N GLU A 191 0.83 19.17 -24.49
CA GLU A 191 0.80 18.92 -23.04
C GLU A 191 -0.56 19.24 -22.40
N SER A 192 -1.22 20.31 -22.82
CA SER A 192 -2.55 20.70 -22.32
C SER A 192 -3.63 19.72 -22.76
N LEU A 193 -3.55 19.18 -23.98
CA LEU A 193 -4.43 18.13 -24.46
C LEU A 193 -4.22 16.81 -23.70
N ALA A 194 -2.97 16.44 -23.41
CA ALA A 194 -2.67 15.25 -22.61
C ALA A 194 -3.21 15.36 -21.17
N VAL A 195 -3.01 16.50 -20.49
CA VAL A 195 -3.55 16.73 -19.14
C VAL A 195 -5.08 16.81 -19.15
N SER A 196 -5.68 17.45 -20.17
CA SER A 196 -7.14 17.50 -20.35
C SER A 196 -7.74 16.11 -20.58
N ALA A 197 -7.13 15.27 -21.42
CA ALA A 197 -7.54 13.90 -21.64
C ALA A 197 -7.45 13.06 -20.34
N LYS A 198 -6.36 13.23 -19.56
CA LYS A 198 -6.22 12.59 -18.23
C LYS A 198 -7.35 13.06 -17.29
N ALA A 199 -7.64 14.36 -17.24
CA ALA A 199 -8.72 14.92 -16.42
C ALA A 199 -10.10 14.36 -16.81
N LEU A 200 -10.41 14.30 -18.11
CA LEU A 200 -11.67 13.74 -18.62
C LEU A 200 -11.80 12.23 -18.33
N ALA A 201 -10.69 11.48 -18.35
CA ALA A 201 -10.67 10.08 -17.93
C ALA A 201 -10.92 9.91 -16.42
N PHE A 202 -10.47 10.86 -15.58
CA PHE A 202 -10.84 10.88 -14.15
C PHE A 202 -12.31 11.24 -13.90
N GLU A 203 -12.91 12.12 -14.71
CA GLU A 203 -14.31 12.54 -14.53
C GLU A 203 -15.31 11.53 -15.10
N ASN A 204 -15.00 10.87 -16.22
CA ASN A 204 -15.92 9.95 -16.93
C ASN A 204 -15.49 8.48 -16.82
N ALA A 205 -14.97 8.09 -15.65
CA ALA A 205 -14.45 6.76 -15.40
C ALA A 205 -15.57 5.71 -15.28
N GLU A 206 -15.78 4.94 -16.35
CA GLU A 206 -16.52 3.67 -16.31
C GLU A 206 -15.61 2.55 -15.75
N TYR A 207 -16.16 1.74 -14.85
CA TYR A 207 -15.46 0.65 -14.15
C TYR A 207 -16.23 -0.64 -14.38
N ALA A 208 -15.57 -1.70 -14.86
CA ALA A 208 -16.19 -3.01 -15.05
C ALA A 208 -16.55 -3.73 -13.73
N PHE A 209 -15.88 -3.38 -12.62
CA PHE A 209 -16.02 -4.06 -11.33
C PHE A 209 -16.41 -3.11 -10.19
N ARG A 210 -17.20 -3.60 -9.22
CA ARG A 210 -17.65 -2.82 -8.05
C ARG A 210 -16.72 -2.98 -6.84
N LEU A 211 -16.69 -1.98 -5.96
CA LEU A 211 -16.05 -2.10 -4.64
C LEU A 211 -16.66 -3.28 -3.86
N GLY A 212 -15.80 -4.08 -3.21
CA GLY A 212 -16.19 -5.28 -2.47
C GLY A 212 -16.47 -6.51 -3.33
N GLN A 213 -16.43 -6.42 -4.66
CA GLN A 213 -16.63 -7.57 -5.54
C GLN A 213 -15.51 -8.59 -5.38
N LYS A 214 -15.86 -9.88 -5.32
CA LYS A 214 -14.90 -10.99 -5.46
C LYS A 214 -14.51 -11.15 -6.92
N LEU A 215 -13.22 -11.13 -7.20
CA LEU A 215 -12.63 -11.31 -8.53
C LEU A 215 -11.58 -12.42 -8.52
N ARG A 216 -11.22 -12.88 -9.72
CA ARG A 216 -10.11 -13.80 -9.93
C ARG A 216 -9.12 -13.22 -10.92
N HIS A 217 -7.83 -13.35 -10.66
CA HIS A 217 -6.80 -12.94 -11.60
C HIS A 217 -6.72 -13.90 -12.79
N LYS A 218 -6.58 -13.35 -14.00
CA LYS A 218 -6.62 -14.08 -15.28
C LYS A 218 -5.38 -14.92 -15.53
N THR A 219 -4.20 -14.43 -15.14
CA THR A 219 -2.90 -15.07 -15.42
C THR A 219 -2.43 -15.92 -14.25
N PHE A 220 -2.45 -15.36 -13.03
CA PHE A 220 -1.99 -16.00 -11.80
C PHE A 220 -3.08 -16.77 -11.07
N GLY A 221 -4.35 -16.62 -11.47
CA GLY A 221 -5.45 -17.44 -10.98
C GLY A 221 -5.90 -17.19 -9.54
N TYR A 222 -5.33 -16.20 -8.84
CA TYR A 222 -5.63 -15.94 -7.43
C TYR A 222 -7.00 -15.31 -7.18
N ARG A 223 -7.58 -15.57 -6.00
CA ARG A 223 -8.81 -14.93 -5.52
C ARG A 223 -8.49 -13.57 -4.91
N ALA A 224 -9.27 -12.55 -5.27
CA ALA A 224 -9.09 -11.19 -4.79
C ALA A 224 -10.43 -10.48 -4.47
N VAL A 225 -10.37 -9.39 -3.69
CA VAL A 225 -11.51 -8.50 -3.40
C VAL A 225 -11.13 -7.06 -3.71
N VAL A 226 -11.96 -6.35 -4.48
CA VAL A 226 -11.74 -4.93 -4.79
C VAL A 226 -11.90 -4.08 -3.53
N CYS A 227 -10.85 -3.35 -3.15
CA CYS A 227 -10.90 -2.39 -2.03
C CYS A 227 -10.72 -0.93 -2.48
N GLY A 228 -10.08 -0.69 -3.61
CA GLY A 228 -9.95 0.64 -4.22
C GLY A 228 -9.96 0.58 -5.75
N MET A 229 -10.18 1.72 -6.38
CA MET A 229 -10.28 1.85 -7.84
C MET A 229 -9.73 3.20 -8.31
N ASP A 230 -8.83 3.16 -9.28
CA ASP A 230 -8.24 4.33 -9.95
C ASP A 230 -8.60 4.26 -11.44
N PRO A 231 -8.89 5.38 -12.12
CA PRO A 231 -9.35 5.37 -13.52
C PRO A 231 -8.21 5.35 -14.56
N VAL A 232 -6.99 5.61 -14.10
CA VAL A 232 -5.72 5.65 -14.85
C VAL A 232 -4.65 5.18 -13.88
N CYS A 233 -3.57 4.55 -14.36
CA CYS A 233 -2.47 4.11 -13.50
C CYS A 233 -1.91 5.28 -12.65
N CYS A 234 -1.88 5.11 -11.33
CA CYS A 234 -1.32 6.05 -10.35
C CYS A 234 0.10 5.67 -9.87
N GLU A 235 0.72 4.66 -10.47
CA GLU A 235 2.02 4.10 -10.03
C GLU A 235 3.23 4.66 -10.78
N SER A 236 4.41 4.41 -10.19
CA SER A 236 5.73 4.74 -10.74
C SER A 236 6.00 4.04 -12.09
N SER A 237 6.74 4.69 -13.00
CA SER A 237 7.12 4.08 -14.28
C SER A 237 7.91 2.79 -14.10
N SER A 238 8.79 2.74 -13.09
CA SER A 238 9.53 1.53 -12.68
C SER A 238 8.62 0.37 -12.29
N TRP A 239 7.45 0.64 -11.69
CA TRP A 239 6.45 -0.40 -11.42
C TRP A 239 5.68 -0.77 -12.71
N MET A 240 5.34 0.21 -13.55
CA MET A 240 4.67 -0.05 -14.84
C MET A 240 5.52 -0.91 -15.80
N GLU A 241 6.84 -0.71 -15.78
CA GLU A 241 7.82 -1.55 -16.48
C GLU A 241 7.87 -2.97 -15.89
N ALA A 242 7.94 -3.11 -14.56
CA ALA A 242 8.01 -4.40 -13.87
C ALA A 242 6.72 -5.24 -13.94
N ALA A 243 5.56 -4.58 -14.03
CA ALA A 243 4.25 -5.19 -14.26
C ALA A 243 3.92 -5.34 -15.77
N GLU A 244 4.86 -5.00 -16.65
CA GLU A 244 4.77 -5.13 -18.12
C GLU A 244 3.54 -4.45 -18.78
N ILE A 245 3.04 -3.36 -18.19
CA ILE A 245 1.75 -2.72 -18.56
C ILE A 245 1.71 -2.29 -20.03
N GLU A 246 2.85 -1.89 -20.61
CA GLU A 246 2.94 -1.49 -22.03
C GLU A 246 2.60 -2.63 -23.01
N LYS A 247 2.61 -3.90 -22.56
CA LYS A 247 2.20 -5.06 -23.37
C LYS A 247 0.68 -5.30 -23.36
N LEU A 248 -0.07 -4.62 -22.50
CA LEU A 248 -1.53 -4.77 -22.39
C LEU A 248 -2.26 -3.96 -23.47
N PRO A 249 -3.40 -4.43 -24.00
CA PRO A 249 -4.06 -3.82 -25.15
C PRO A 249 -4.57 -2.39 -24.90
N ARG A 250 -4.84 -2.02 -23.65
CA ARG A 250 -5.22 -0.65 -23.25
C ARG A 250 -4.08 0.14 -22.56
N GLY A 251 -2.93 -0.50 -22.34
CA GLY A 251 -1.80 0.08 -21.61
C GLY A 251 -2.20 0.63 -20.23
N SER A 252 -1.67 1.81 -19.90
CA SER A 252 -1.94 2.55 -18.65
C SER A 252 -3.22 3.40 -18.67
N ASN A 253 -3.91 3.51 -19.81
CA ASN A 253 -5.12 4.31 -20.02
C ASN A 253 -6.42 3.50 -19.74
N GLN A 254 -6.35 2.58 -18.78
CA GLN A 254 -7.49 1.78 -18.31
C GLN A 254 -7.67 1.97 -16.79
N PRO A 255 -8.83 1.58 -16.24
CA PRO A 255 -8.98 1.48 -14.79
C PRO A 255 -8.01 0.46 -14.18
N PHE A 256 -7.48 0.81 -13.02
CA PHE A 256 -6.68 -0.06 -12.16
C PHE A 256 -7.41 -0.25 -10.83
N TYR A 257 -7.31 -1.46 -10.29
CA TYR A 257 -7.99 -1.83 -9.05
C TYR A 257 -6.96 -2.16 -7.98
N GLN A 258 -7.14 -1.56 -6.80
CA GLN A 258 -6.43 -1.93 -5.58
C GLN A 258 -7.18 -3.11 -4.98
N VAL A 259 -6.57 -4.30 -4.99
CA VAL A 259 -7.24 -5.54 -4.58
C VAL A 259 -6.53 -6.22 -3.42
N LEU A 260 -7.31 -6.74 -2.48
CA LEU A 260 -6.82 -7.62 -1.42
C LEU A 260 -6.77 -9.05 -1.95
N VAL A 261 -5.71 -9.79 -1.69
CA VAL A 261 -5.52 -11.16 -2.18
C VAL A 261 -5.76 -12.16 -1.04
N ASP A 262 -6.36 -13.32 -1.35
CA ASP A 262 -6.63 -14.37 -0.36
C ASP A 262 -5.33 -15.01 0.12
N VAL A 263 -5.02 -14.90 1.42
CA VAL A 263 -3.78 -15.40 2.04
C VAL A 263 -3.64 -16.92 1.85
N ARG A 264 -4.76 -17.63 1.68
CA ARG A 264 -4.80 -19.06 1.34
C ARG A 264 -4.21 -19.39 -0.03
N THR A 265 -4.29 -18.44 -0.97
CA THR A 265 -3.84 -18.64 -2.35
C THR A 265 -2.38 -18.19 -2.52
N HIS A 266 -2.05 -16.98 -2.05
CA HIS A 266 -0.69 -16.44 -2.09
C HIS A 266 -0.35 -15.76 -0.75
N PRO A 267 0.36 -16.42 0.18
CA PRO A 267 0.65 -15.84 1.50
C PRO A 267 1.67 -14.69 1.44
N ASN A 268 2.37 -14.52 0.32
CA ASN A 268 3.39 -13.47 0.12
C ASN A 268 2.79 -12.16 -0.44
N LEU A 269 1.56 -12.19 -0.96
CA LEU A 269 0.89 -11.07 -1.62
C LEU A 269 -0.40 -10.77 -0.88
N LEU A 270 -0.45 -9.63 -0.19
CA LEU A 270 -1.62 -9.17 0.59
C LEU A 270 -2.45 -8.14 -0.19
N VAL A 271 -1.75 -7.16 -0.77
CA VAL A 271 -2.31 -6.11 -1.62
C VAL A 271 -1.63 -6.19 -2.98
N ALA A 272 -2.44 -6.19 -4.04
CA ALA A 272 -1.99 -6.10 -5.42
C ALA A 272 -2.65 -4.89 -6.11
N TYR A 273 -1.97 -4.31 -7.09
CA TYR A 273 -2.50 -3.28 -7.97
C TYR A 273 -2.59 -3.85 -9.39
N VAL A 274 -3.80 -3.90 -9.94
CA VAL A 274 -4.09 -4.77 -11.09
C VAL A 274 -4.92 -4.02 -12.15
N PRO A 275 -4.52 -4.05 -13.43
CA PRO A 275 -5.31 -3.48 -14.52
C PRO A 275 -6.62 -4.26 -14.77
N GLU A 276 -7.64 -3.57 -15.27
CA GLU A 276 -8.95 -4.15 -15.62
C GLU A 276 -8.85 -5.36 -16.55
N ASP A 277 -7.99 -5.31 -17.58
CA ASP A 277 -7.79 -6.37 -18.58
C ASP A 277 -7.30 -7.73 -17.98
N ASN A 278 -6.72 -7.68 -16.77
CA ASN A 278 -6.15 -8.82 -16.02
C ASN A 278 -7.13 -9.45 -15.02
N LEU A 279 -8.28 -8.83 -14.76
CA LEU A 279 -9.25 -9.29 -13.77
C LEU A 279 -10.45 -9.96 -14.44
N LEU A 280 -11.01 -10.98 -13.78
CA LEU A 280 -12.21 -11.68 -14.20
C LEU A 280 -13.20 -11.75 -13.03
N ALA A 281 -14.47 -11.41 -13.29
CA ALA A 281 -15.56 -11.75 -12.39
C ALA A 281 -15.84 -13.27 -12.46
N PRO A 282 -16.11 -13.95 -11.34
CA PRO A 282 -16.49 -15.36 -11.36
C PRO A 282 -17.91 -15.53 -11.94
N GLU A 283 -18.09 -16.53 -12.80
CA GLU A 283 -19.40 -16.85 -13.43
C GLU A 283 -20.50 -17.24 -12.42
N LYS A 284 -20.12 -17.56 -11.18
CA LYS A 284 -21.00 -18.01 -10.11
C LYS A 284 -20.66 -17.27 -8.81
N PRO A 285 -21.64 -16.98 -7.95
CA PRO A 285 -21.42 -16.34 -6.66
C PRO A 285 -20.48 -17.18 -5.78
N ASP A 286 -19.24 -16.71 -5.61
CA ASP A 286 -18.24 -17.36 -4.75
C ASP A 286 -18.59 -17.11 -3.28
N LYS A 287 -19.27 -18.09 -2.68
CA LYS A 287 -19.58 -18.10 -1.23
C LYS A 287 -18.48 -18.75 -0.38
N GLU A 288 -17.33 -19.13 -0.95
CA GLU A 288 -16.23 -19.67 -0.17
C GLU A 288 -15.59 -18.61 0.72
N ARG A 289 -15.14 -19.04 1.90
CA ARG A 289 -14.42 -18.22 2.86
C ARG A 289 -13.18 -17.58 2.22
N PHE A 290 -12.94 -16.32 2.54
CA PHE A 290 -11.77 -15.55 2.10
C PHE A 290 -11.07 -15.07 3.38
N ASP A 291 -9.77 -15.34 3.53
CA ASP A 291 -9.03 -14.97 4.75
C ASP A 291 -7.98 -13.91 4.41
N HIS A 292 -8.19 -12.66 4.86
CA HIS A 292 -7.24 -11.57 4.71
C HIS A 292 -7.39 -10.56 5.87
N PRO A 293 -6.30 -10.09 6.53
CA PRO A 293 -6.37 -9.30 7.77
C PRO A 293 -7.13 -7.98 7.64
N TYR A 294 -7.13 -7.36 6.46
CA TYR A 294 -7.77 -6.05 6.24
C TYR A 294 -9.29 -6.12 6.01
N ILE A 295 -9.87 -7.31 5.79
CA ILE A 295 -11.30 -7.45 5.47
C ILE A 295 -12.18 -6.96 6.61
N SER A 296 -11.86 -7.32 7.86
CA SER A 296 -12.61 -6.94 9.07
C SER A 296 -12.65 -5.43 9.35
N PHE A 297 -11.85 -4.64 8.64
CA PHE A 297 -11.77 -3.18 8.78
C PHE A 297 -12.38 -2.45 7.58
N LEU A 298 -12.32 -3.03 6.37
CA LEU A 298 -12.80 -2.39 5.13
C LEU A 298 -14.22 -2.80 4.73
N PHE A 299 -14.75 -3.89 5.28
CA PHE A 299 -16.07 -4.42 4.93
C PHE A 299 -16.87 -4.81 6.18
N TYR A 300 -18.19 -4.56 6.17
CA TYR A 300 -19.09 -4.94 7.27
C TYR A 300 -19.42 -6.44 7.31
N GLY A 301 -19.23 -7.15 6.19
CA GLY A 301 -19.64 -8.54 6.00
C GLY A 301 -19.77 -8.88 4.53
N ALA A 302 -20.41 -10.01 4.23
CA ALA A 302 -20.70 -10.45 2.86
C ALA A 302 -22.21 -10.40 2.56
N ASP A 303 -22.56 -10.08 1.32
CA ASP A 303 -23.90 -10.12 0.75
C ASP A 303 -24.43 -11.56 0.59
N THR A 304 -25.73 -11.70 0.33
CA THR A 304 -26.35 -12.99 -0.08
C THR A 304 -25.67 -13.60 -1.33
N ALA A 305 -25.14 -12.74 -2.20
CA ALA A 305 -24.34 -13.10 -3.39
C ALA A 305 -22.88 -13.53 -3.07
N GLY A 306 -22.38 -13.33 -1.85
CA GLY A 306 -21.03 -13.71 -1.43
C GLY A 306 -19.93 -12.66 -1.66
N ASP A 307 -20.23 -11.56 -2.36
CA ASP A 307 -19.41 -10.34 -2.41
C ASP A 307 -19.37 -9.63 -1.04
N PHE A 308 -18.45 -8.69 -0.83
CA PHE A 308 -18.30 -7.94 0.42
C PHE A 308 -19.00 -6.57 0.40
N ILE A 309 -19.55 -6.16 1.55
CA ILE A 309 -20.24 -4.88 1.76
C ILE A 309 -19.23 -3.82 2.24
N PRO A 310 -18.85 -2.80 1.44
CA PRO A 310 -17.83 -1.83 1.84
C PRO A 310 -18.33 -0.83 2.89
N ILE A 311 -17.45 -0.46 3.83
CA ILE A 311 -17.75 0.56 4.85
C ILE A 311 -18.12 1.91 4.22
N GLN A 312 -18.87 2.73 4.97
CA GLN A 312 -19.33 4.04 4.48
C GLN A 312 -18.18 4.93 4.00
N GLN A 313 -17.12 5.08 4.79
CA GLN A 313 -15.97 5.94 4.49
C GLN A 313 -15.25 5.50 3.20
N LEU A 314 -15.24 4.19 2.90
CA LEU A 314 -14.61 3.65 1.69
C LEU A 314 -15.47 3.90 0.44
N ARG A 315 -16.80 3.88 0.60
CA ARG A 315 -17.75 4.28 -0.45
C ARG A 315 -17.69 5.78 -0.74
N GLU A 316 -17.51 6.59 0.30
CA GLU A 316 -17.32 8.04 0.20
C GLU A 316 -15.99 8.40 -0.49
N LYS A 317 -14.87 7.74 -0.12
CA LYS A 317 -13.53 7.94 -0.74
C LYS A 317 -13.55 7.82 -2.28
N TYR A 318 -14.34 6.88 -2.82
CA TYR A 318 -14.45 6.65 -4.28
C TYR A 318 -15.78 7.16 -4.89
N ASN A 319 -16.60 7.88 -4.10
CA ASN A 319 -17.93 8.38 -4.46
C ASN A 319 -18.82 7.35 -5.18
N LYS A 320 -18.93 6.13 -4.60
CA LYS A 320 -19.79 5.06 -5.13
C LYS A 320 -20.99 4.80 -4.19
N PRO A 321 -22.20 4.58 -4.73
CA PRO A 321 -23.36 4.22 -3.91
C PRO A 321 -23.15 2.85 -3.24
N ARG A 322 -24.00 2.53 -2.25
CA ARG A 322 -24.12 1.15 -1.80
C ARG A 322 -24.68 0.31 -2.96
N HIS A 323 -24.06 -0.83 -3.25
CA HIS A 323 -24.70 -1.84 -4.07
C HIS A 323 -25.71 -2.62 -3.21
N GLU A 324 -26.92 -2.76 -3.71
CA GLU A 324 -27.98 -3.55 -3.10
C GLU A 324 -28.30 -4.70 -4.05
N VAL A 325 -28.25 -5.93 -3.54
CA VAL A 325 -28.60 -7.12 -4.33
C VAL A 325 -30.08 -7.03 -4.70
N PRO A 326 -30.48 -7.29 -5.96
CA PRO A 326 -31.88 -7.30 -6.34
C PRO A 326 -32.69 -8.24 -5.43
N PHE A 327 -33.77 -7.72 -4.85
CA PHE A 327 -34.71 -8.50 -4.05
C PHE A 327 -35.53 -9.38 -4.99
N ASP A 328 -35.31 -10.69 -4.96
CA ASP A 328 -36.16 -11.67 -5.65
C ASP A 328 -37.30 -12.09 -4.71
N PRO A 329 -38.56 -11.76 -5.00
CA PRO A 329 -39.70 -12.05 -4.10
C PRO A 329 -40.05 -13.55 -4.00
N GLN A 330 -39.24 -14.44 -4.56
CA GLN A 330 -39.38 -15.90 -4.46
C GLN A 330 -38.66 -16.51 -3.24
N ASP A 331 -37.87 -15.73 -2.50
CA ASP A 331 -37.13 -16.17 -1.30
C ASP A 331 -37.96 -16.08 0.02
N GLU A 332 -39.28 -15.82 -0.01
CA GLU A 332 -40.15 -15.69 1.18
C GLU A 332 -41.08 -16.89 1.49
N ASP A 333 -41.12 -17.96 0.66
CA ASP A 333 -42.00 -19.14 0.81
C ASP A 333 -41.42 -20.30 1.66
#